data_AF-A0A4R4XTD5-F1
#
_entry.id   AF-A0A4R4XTD5-F1
#
_cell.length_a   1.000
_cell.length_b   1.000
_cell.length_c   1.000
_cell.angle_alpha   90.00
_cell.angle_beta   90.00
_cell.angle_gamma   90.00
#
_symmetry.space_group_name_H-M   'P 1'
#
loop_
_entity.id
_entity.type
_entity.pdbx_description
1 polymer ?
#
loop_
_entity_poly.entity_id
_entity_poly.type
_entity_poly.pdbx_seq_one_letter_code
_entity_poly.pdbx_strand_id
1 'polypeptide(L)'
;MLRSAGRYDANTGGVSREAHVYINLSDEGRTHKCSPEFVNDLCDRIMPPAVEELNRRLGQGWAREIEPWLVLEGPALTFKILLVKLDGLELIDMSTLVNEVFNEYWEREIDRIPPE
;
A
#
# COMPACT_ATOMS: atom_id res chain seq x y z
N MET A 1 10.67 -56.61 -2.55
CA MET A 1 11.86 -55.73 -2.60
C MET A 1 11.41 -54.33 -3.02
N LEU A 2 11.91 -53.31 -2.33
CA LEU A 2 11.64 -51.88 -2.53
C LEU A 2 12.19 -51.33 -3.85
N ARG A 3 11.51 -50.29 -4.38
CA ARG A 3 11.97 -48.92 -4.75
C ARG A 3 11.04 -48.40 -5.85
N SER A 4 10.06 -47.55 -5.53
CA SER A 4 10.18 -46.09 -5.37
C SER A 4 10.81 -45.40 -6.59
N ALA A 5 9.95 -44.75 -7.38
CA ALA A 5 10.27 -43.51 -8.07
C ALA A 5 9.03 -42.64 -7.90
N GLY A 6 9.11 -41.73 -6.92
CA GLY A 6 8.07 -40.77 -6.63
C GLY A 6 7.72 -39.97 -7.87
N ARG A 7 6.42 -39.92 -8.18
CA ARG A 7 5.88 -38.75 -8.86
C ARG A 7 6.01 -37.61 -7.87
N TYR A 8 7.00 -36.75 -8.12
CA TYR A 8 6.87 -35.36 -7.71
C TYR A 8 5.66 -34.84 -8.46
N ASP A 9 4.51 -34.81 -7.77
CA ASP A 9 3.46 -33.90 -8.15
C ASP A 9 4.10 -32.52 -8.15
N ALA A 10 4.25 -31.96 -9.35
CA ALA A 10 4.53 -30.56 -9.52
C ALA A 10 3.36 -29.83 -8.87
N ASN A 11 3.52 -29.54 -7.59
CA ASN A 11 2.70 -28.60 -6.87
C ASN A 11 2.98 -27.27 -7.56
N THR A 12 2.21 -26.97 -8.62
CA THR A 12 2.04 -25.62 -9.15
C THR A 12 1.52 -24.80 -7.99
N GLY A 13 2.43 -24.30 -7.15
CA GLY A 13 2.19 -23.17 -6.30
C GLY A 13 1.64 -22.10 -7.23
N GLY A 14 0.34 -21.86 -7.16
CA GLY A 14 -0.31 -20.82 -7.94
C GLY A 14 0.47 -19.54 -7.68
N VAL A 15 1.06 -18.97 -8.73
CA VAL A 15 1.71 -17.67 -8.62
C VAL A 15 0.62 -16.74 -8.10
N SER A 16 0.75 -16.28 -6.86
CA SER A 16 -0.26 -15.42 -6.26
C SER A 16 -0.35 -14.19 -7.14
N ARG A 17 -1.51 -14.03 -7.79
CA ARG A 17 -1.80 -12.88 -8.64
C ARG A 17 -2.14 -11.64 -7.82
N GLU A 18 -2.30 -11.81 -6.52
CA GLU A 18 -2.70 -10.75 -5.63
C GLU A 18 -1.84 -10.79 -4.36
N ALA A 19 -1.61 -9.63 -3.76
CA ALA A 19 -0.90 -9.49 -2.50
C ALA A 19 -1.47 -8.35 -1.68
N HIS A 20 -1.60 -8.56 -0.36
CA HIS A 20 -1.89 -7.48 0.56
C HIS A 20 -0.61 -6.71 0.86
N VAL A 21 -0.64 -5.41 0.59
CA VAL A 21 0.41 -4.47 0.94
C VAL A 21 -0.14 -3.50 1.97
N TYR A 22 0.66 -3.24 2.99
CA TYR A 22 0.37 -2.27 4.03
C TYR A 22 1.35 -1.11 3.86
N ILE A 23 0.82 0.08 3.55
CA ILE A 23 1.60 1.31 3.52
C ILE A 23 1.41 1.97 4.87
N ASN A 24 2.47 2.12 5.65
CA ASN A 24 2.43 2.85 6.91
C ASN A 24 3.07 4.22 6.72
N LEU A 25 2.31 5.27 6.93
CA LEU A 25 2.73 6.66 6.83
C LEU A 25 2.71 7.22 8.24
N SER A 26 3.86 7.59 8.82
CA SER A 26 3.94 8.08 10.19
C SER A 26 4.89 9.26 10.29
N ASP A 27 4.57 10.23 11.15
CA ASP A 27 5.49 11.28 11.57
C ASP A 27 5.72 11.22 13.08
N GLU A 28 6.80 10.54 13.49
CA GLU A 28 7.19 10.39 14.91
C GLU A 28 7.53 11.74 15.57
N GLY A 29 7.82 12.79 14.79
CA GLY A 29 8.25 14.09 15.28
C GLY A 29 7.11 15.05 15.64
N ARG A 30 5.89 14.80 15.13
CA ARG A 30 4.73 15.70 15.31
C ARG A 30 3.59 14.95 15.99
N THR A 31 3.49 15.03 17.30
CA THR A 31 2.35 14.49 18.09
C THR A 31 1.07 15.35 17.98
N HIS A 32 0.80 15.93 16.81
CA HIS A 32 -0.44 16.68 16.58
C HIS A 32 -1.66 15.82 16.93
N LYS A 33 -2.79 16.47 17.23
CA LYS A 33 -4.04 15.82 17.59
C LYS A 33 -4.50 14.85 16.49
N CYS A 34 -4.17 13.58 16.67
CA CYS A 34 -4.58 12.47 15.81
C CYS A 34 -6.02 12.08 16.11
N SER A 35 -6.92 13.05 15.96
CA SER A 35 -8.34 12.76 16.04
C SER A 35 -8.73 11.95 14.79
N PRO A 36 -9.73 11.06 14.91
CA PRO A 36 -10.24 10.32 13.75
C PRO A 36 -10.63 11.25 12.58
N GLU A 37 -11.17 12.44 12.88
CA GLU A 37 -11.54 13.44 11.86
C GLU A 37 -10.32 13.96 11.11
N PHE A 38 -9.25 14.30 11.83
CA PHE A 38 -8.00 14.77 11.21
C PHE A 38 -7.37 13.71 10.31
N VAL A 39 -7.40 12.44 10.73
CA VAL A 39 -6.86 11.33 9.93
C VAL A 39 -7.73 11.04 8.71
N ASN A 40 -9.06 11.09 8.83
CA ASN A 40 -9.97 10.98 7.70
C ASN A 40 -9.73 12.10 6.68
N ASP A 41 -9.59 13.34 7.15
CA ASP A 41 -9.28 14.49 6.31
C ASP A 41 -7.95 14.32 5.56
N LEU A 42 -6.91 13.78 6.22
CA LEU A 42 -5.64 13.47 5.57
C LEU A 42 -5.78 12.35 4.53
N CYS A 43 -6.52 11.29 4.85
CA CYS A 43 -6.81 10.20 3.93
C CYS A 43 -7.49 10.72 2.65
N ASP A 44 -8.51 11.56 2.78
CA ASP A 44 -9.26 12.15 1.67
C ASP A 44 -8.39 13.05 0.77
N ARG A 45 -7.34 13.66 1.32
CA ARG A 45 -6.40 14.48 0.56
C ARG A 45 -5.30 13.66 -0.13
N ILE A 46 -4.87 12.55 0.47
CA ILE A 46 -3.73 11.75 -0.02
C ILE A 46 -4.18 10.69 -1.02
N MET A 47 -5.26 9.96 -0.70
CA MET A 47 -5.63 8.75 -1.45
C MET A 47 -6.03 9.05 -2.91
N PRO A 48 -6.91 10.03 -3.23
CA PRO A 48 -7.30 10.29 -4.61
C PRO A 48 -6.14 10.63 -5.56
N PRO A 49 -5.24 11.59 -5.24
CA PRO A 49 -4.15 11.93 -6.15
C PRO A 49 -3.06 10.85 -6.22
N ALA A 50 -2.84 10.09 -5.14
CA ALA A 50 -1.92 8.93 -5.16
C ALA A 50 -2.44 7.83 -6.11
N VAL A 51 -3.73 7.51 -6.03
CA VAL A 51 -4.37 6.53 -6.93
C VAL A 51 -4.37 7.01 -8.37
N GLU A 52 -4.61 8.31 -8.62
CA GLU A 52 -4.55 8.88 -9.96
C GLU A 52 -3.13 8.78 -10.57
N GLU A 53 -2.10 9.10 -9.78
CA GLU A 53 -0.70 8.95 -10.21
C GLU A 53 -0.36 7.49 -10.54
N LEU A 54 -0.76 6.55 -9.68
CA LEU A 54 -0.53 5.12 -9.91
C LEU A 54 -1.31 4.61 -11.13
N ASN A 55 -2.53 5.09 -11.35
CA ASN A 55 -3.29 4.79 -12.57
C ASN A 55 -2.61 5.32 -13.83
N ARG A 56 -1.91 6.46 -13.77
CA ARG A 56 -1.11 6.97 -14.89
C ARG A 56 0.12 6.12 -15.16
N ARG A 57 0.79 5.61 -14.12
CA ARG A 57 2.05 4.84 -14.24
C ARG A 57 1.84 3.38 -14.56
N LEU A 58 0.84 2.74 -13.95
CA LEU A 58 0.58 1.30 -14.03
C LEU A 58 -0.65 0.97 -14.90
N GLY A 59 -1.45 1.96 -15.30
CA GLY A 59 -2.74 1.74 -15.92
C GLY A 59 -3.82 1.41 -14.88
N GLN A 60 -5.00 1.00 -15.34
CA GLN A 60 -6.10 0.57 -14.47
C GLN A 60 -5.91 -0.88 -14.00
N GLY A 61 -6.42 -1.20 -12.81
CA GLY A 61 -6.50 -2.59 -12.32
C GLY A 61 -5.29 -3.11 -11.56
N TRP A 62 -4.33 -2.25 -11.18
CA TRP A 62 -3.21 -2.60 -10.28
C TRP A 62 -3.64 -2.86 -8.83
N ALA A 63 -4.84 -2.42 -8.45
CA ALA A 63 -5.44 -2.65 -7.13
C ALA A 63 -6.96 -2.89 -7.22
N ARG A 64 -7.51 -3.59 -6.22
CA ARG A 64 -8.96 -3.85 -6.09
C ARG A 64 -9.58 -3.32 -4.81
N GLU A 65 -8.83 -3.34 -3.72
CA GLU A 65 -9.28 -2.90 -2.39
C GLU A 65 -8.21 -1.95 -1.87
N ILE A 66 -8.57 -0.68 -1.64
CA ILE A 66 -7.72 0.32 -1.01
C ILE A 66 -8.50 0.82 0.20
N GLU A 67 -8.12 0.35 1.38
CA GLU A 67 -8.79 0.66 2.63
C GLU A 67 -7.87 1.46 3.53
N PRO A 68 -8.28 2.65 4.02
CA PRO A 68 -7.57 3.31 5.09
C PRO A 68 -7.78 2.54 6.40
N TRP A 69 -6.68 2.32 7.11
CA TRP A 69 -6.62 1.80 8.45
C TRP A 69 -6.06 2.87 9.39
N LEU A 70 -6.89 3.21 10.37
CA LEU A 70 -6.58 4.22 11.36
C LEU A 70 -5.66 3.63 12.44
N VAL A 71 -4.47 4.21 12.61
CA VAL A 71 -3.58 3.92 13.73
C VAL A 71 -3.52 5.17 14.62
N LEU A 72 -4.00 5.04 15.86
CA LEU A 72 -4.22 6.18 16.77
C LEU A 72 -2.98 6.58 17.60
N GLU A 73 -1.84 5.93 17.38
CA GLU A 73 -0.58 6.22 18.09
C GLU A 73 0.30 7.14 17.22
N GLY A 74 0.17 8.46 17.41
CA GLY A 74 0.82 9.47 16.56
C GLY A 74 0.09 9.69 15.22
N PRO A 75 0.53 10.62 14.35
CA PRO A 75 -0.10 10.84 13.05
C PRO A 75 0.32 9.71 12.13
N ALA A 76 -0.29 8.56 12.32
CA ALA A 76 -0.05 7.35 11.57
C ALA A 76 -1.28 7.01 10.73
N LEU A 77 -1.09 6.94 9.41
CA LEU A 77 -2.09 6.51 8.46
C LEU A 77 -1.58 5.23 7.80
N THR A 78 -2.32 4.14 7.95
CA THR A 78 -2.02 2.90 7.24
C THR A 78 -3.00 2.74 6.07
N PHE A 79 -2.52 2.35 4.90
CA PHE A 79 -3.39 1.87 3.82
C PHE A 79 -3.19 0.38 3.63
N LYS A 80 -4.28 -0.38 3.68
CA LYS A 80 -4.31 -1.78 3.25
C LYS A 80 -4.73 -1.81 1.80
N ILE A 81 -3.84 -2.31 0.94
CA ILE A 81 -4.05 -2.38 -0.49
C ILE A 81 -3.97 -3.83 -0.96
N LEU A 82 -5.01 -4.32 -1.63
CA LEU A 82 -4.93 -5.55 -2.41
C LEU A 82 -4.35 -5.24 -3.78
N LEU A 83 -3.04 -5.45 -3.93
CA LEU A 83 -2.35 -5.36 -5.22
C LEU A 83 -2.74 -6.52 -6.11
N VAL A 84 -2.88 -6.24 -7.40
CA VAL A 84 -3.13 -7.22 -8.46
C VAL A 84 -1.93 -7.18 -9.40
N LYS A 85 -1.23 -8.32 -9.54
CA LYS A 85 -0.05 -8.46 -10.38
C LYS A 85 -0.41 -8.14 -11.84
N LEU A 86 0.31 -7.19 -12.42
CA LEU A 86 0.22 -6.86 -13.85
C LEU A 86 1.25 -7.68 -14.65
N ASP A 87 0.91 -7.97 -15.91
CA ASP A 87 1.82 -8.69 -16.80
C ASP A 87 3.10 -7.89 -17.03
N GLY A 88 4.25 -8.55 -16.85
CA GLY A 88 5.57 -7.92 -17.02
C GLY A 88 6.08 -7.11 -15.81
N LEU A 89 5.35 -7.08 -14.70
CA LEU A 89 5.77 -6.42 -13.46
C LEU A 89 5.78 -7.40 -12.28
N GLU A 90 6.77 -7.27 -11.39
CA GLU A 90 6.81 -8.03 -10.16
C GLU A 90 6.07 -7.31 -9.02
N LEU A 91 5.40 -8.08 -8.15
CA LEU A 91 4.60 -7.53 -7.04
C LEU A 91 5.43 -6.69 -6.08
N ILE A 92 6.71 -7.01 -5.90
CA ILE A 92 7.62 -6.25 -5.04
C ILE A 92 7.93 -4.86 -5.62
N ASP A 93 8.11 -4.77 -6.94
CA ASP A 93 8.36 -3.50 -7.62
C ASP A 93 7.10 -2.64 -7.60
N MET A 94 5.95 -3.27 -7.83
CA MET A 94 4.64 -2.60 -7.70
C MET A 94 4.41 -2.09 -6.27
N SER A 95 4.69 -2.91 -5.25
CA SER A 95 4.59 -2.53 -3.85
C SER A 95 5.52 -1.36 -3.50
N THR A 96 6.72 -1.35 -4.07
CA THR A 96 7.71 -0.29 -3.84
C THR A 96 7.22 1.02 -4.44
N LEU A 97 6.78 1.01 -5.69
CA LEU A 97 6.21 2.17 -6.37
C LEU A 97 4.97 2.73 -5.65
N VAL A 98 4.08 1.83 -5.20
CA VAL A 98 2.88 2.20 -4.46
C VAL A 98 3.25 2.89 -3.15
N ASN A 99 4.22 2.34 -2.40
CA ASN A 99 4.72 2.96 -1.18
C ASN A 99 5.36 4.34 -1.44
N GLU A 100 6.19 4.47 -2.48
CA GLU A 100 6.82 5.74 -2.86
C GLU A 100 5.79 6.82 -3.18
N VAL A 101 4.79 6.51 -4.01
CA VAL A 101 3.75 7.49 -4.39
C VAL A 101 2.94 7.94 -3.19
N PHE A 102 2.49 7.02 -2.33
CA PHE A 102 1.72 7.40 -1.14
C PHE A 102 2.55 8.24 -0.15
N ASN A 103 3.83 7.92 0.06
CA ASN A 103 4.72 8.74 0.88
C ASN A 103 4.93 10.14 0.30
N GLU A 104 5.10 10.27 -1.02
CA GLU A 104 5.26 11.58 -1.66
C GLU A 104 4.06 12.49 -1.40
N TYR A 105 2.83 11.96 -1.47
CA TYR A 105 1.63 12.73 -1.17
C TYR A 105 1.45 12.98 0.33
N TRP A 106 1.82 12.03 1.19
CA TRP A 106 1.84 12.22 2.64
C TRP A 106 2.76 13.37 3.05
N GLU A 107 4.02 13.36 2.61
CA GLU A 107 5.00 14.40 2.93
C GLU A 107 4.52 15.78 2.49
N ARG A 108 3.93 15.89 1.28
CA ARG A 108 3.34 17.14 0.79
C ARG A 108 2.20 17.66 1.66
N GLU A 109 1.39 16.79 2.24
CA GLU A 109 0.29 17.19 3.12
C GLU A 109 0.78 17.53 4.53
N ILE A 110 1.72 16.76 5.08
CA ILE A 110 2.32 17.03 6.40
C ILE A 110 3.14 18.31 6.41
N ASP A 111 3.89 18.62 5.34
CA ASP A 111 4.67 19.86 5.23
C ASP A 111 3.80 21.13 5.21
N ARG A 112 2.53 21.01 4.81
CA ARG A 112 1.57 22.12 4.84
C ARG A 112 0.99 22.38 6.23
N ILE A 113 1.14 21.43 7.15
CA ILE A 113 0.67 21.59 8.51
C ILE A 113 1.68 22.48 9.23
N PRO A 114 1.25 23.66 9.73
CA PRO A 114 2.16 24.54 10.43
C PRO A 114 2.71 23.84 11.68
N PRO A 115 4.02 23.99 11.98
CA PRO A 115 4.54 23.57 13.27
C PRO A 115 3.83 24.37 14.38
N GLU A 116 3.39 23.68 15.43
CA GLU A 116 2.78 24.30 16.62
C GLU A 116 3.75 25.26 17.32
#